data_AF-A0A316C0Y6-F1
#
_entry.id   AF-A0A316C0Y6-F1
#
_cell.length_a   1.000
_cell.length_b   1.000
_cell.length_c   1.000
_cell.angle_alpha   90.00
_cell.angle_beta   90.00
_cell.angle_gamma   90.00
#
_symmetry.space_group_name_H-M   'P 1'
#
loop_
_entity.id
_entity.type
_entity.pdbx_description
1 polymer ?
#
loop_
_entity_poly.entity_id
_entity_poly.type
_entity_poly.pdbx_seq_one_letter_code
_entity_poly.pdbx_strand_id
1 'polypeptide(L)'
;MMTPERAQEIISAINDRAFFKMGLKDREQIGTLEGVSLAEMLEAKSIVLAGNDAAKERQKVEGGSISISVTPDDRLIAAAYALEHYHPDNEAVVVIPTTEWPYDRRALGVVGLEPSIDEEVTS
;
A
#
# COMPACT_ATOMS: atom_id res chain seq x y z
N MET A 1 13.22 -5.26 15.73
CA MET A 1 12.71 -3.87 15.76
C MET A 1 13.37 -3.14 14.61
N MET A 2 12.56 -2.61 13.70
CA MET A 2 13.01 -1.92 12.49
C MET A 2 13.74 -0.61 12.82
N THR A 3 14.71 -0.19 11.99
CA THR A 3 15.40 1.10 12.14
C THR A 3 14.57 2.26 11.56
N PRO A 4 14.72 3.50 12.06
CA PRO A 4 14.03 4.67 11.49
C PRO A 4 14.32 4.89 10.01
N GLU A 5 15.54 4.62 9.56
CA GLU A 5 15.95 4.78 8.17
C GLU A 5 15.20 3.78 7.27
N ARG A 6 15.13 2.52 7.70
CA ARG A 6 14.39 1.49 6.97
C ARG A 6 12.89 1.77 6.96
N ALA A 7 12.35 2.26 8.07
CA ALA A 7 10.95 2.68 8.14
C ALA A 7 10.66 3.81 7.12
N GLN A 8 11.56 4.78 7.01
CA GLN A 8 11.43 5.88 6.06
C GLN A 8 11.50 5.39 4.60
N GLU A 9 12.40 4.46 4.28
CA GLU A 9 12.49 3.84 2.95
C GLU A 9 11.17 3.17 2.54
N ILE A 10 10.60 2.35 3.43
CA ILE A 10 9.34 1.64 3.18
C ILE A 10 8.20 2.64 2.98
N ILE A 11 8.08 3.64 3.85
CA ILE A 11 7.02 4.65 3.77
C ILE A 11 7.14 5.50 2.51
N SER A 12 8.36 5.87 2.12
CA SER A 12 8.63 6.54 0.86
C SER A 12 8.21 5.68 -0.33
N ALA A 13 8.62 4.41 -0.38
CA ALA A 13 8.21 3.50 -1.46
C ALA A 13 6.68 3.34 -1.57
N ILE A 14 5.96 3.29 -0.44
CA ILE A 14 4.48 3.25 -0.44
C ILE A 14 3.90 4.54 -1.02
N ASN A 15 4.34 5.71 -0.54
CA ASN A 15 3.85 7.00 -1.02
C ASN A 15 4.20 7.26 -2.49
N ASP A 16 5.34 6.77 -2.96
CA ASP A 16 5.81 6.93 -4.33
C ASP A 16 4.83 6.35 -5.35
N ARG A 17 4.13 5.26 -5.01
CA ARG A 17 3.08 4.67 -5.85
C ARG A 17 1.91 5.64 -6.04
N ALA A 18 1.50 6.34 -4.98
CA ALA A 18 0.46 7.37 -5.05
C ALA A 18 0.95 8.60 -5.83
N PHE A 19 2.18 9.04 -5.58
CA PHE A 19 2.78 10.19 -6.27
C PHE A 19 3.02 9.95 -7.76
N PHE A 20 3.39 8.73 -8.16
CA PHE A 20 3.45 8.33 -9.56
C PHE A 20 2.08 8.49 -10.24
N LYS A 21 1.00 8.02 -9.60
CA LYS A 21 -0.35 8.18 -10.15
C LYS A 21 -0.78 9.64 -10.29
N MET A 22 -0.25 10.52 -9.43
CA MET A 22 -0.50 11.97 -9.47
C MET A 22 0.39 12.72 -10.49
N GLY A 23 1.35 12.04 -11.14
CA GLY A 23 2.32 12.68 -12.03
C GLY A 23 3.40 13.49 -11.30
N LEU A 24 3.63 13.20 -10.02
CA LEU A 24 4.67 13.85 -9.19
C LEU A 24 6.00 13.08 -9.16
N LYS A 25 5.99 11.83 -9.62
CA LYS A 25 7.16 10.98 -9.75
C LYS A 25 7.13 10.20 -11.05
N ASP A 26 8.30 9.94 -11.60
CA ASP A 26 8.49 9.04 -12.73
C ASP A 26 8.64 7.59 -12.25
N ARG A 27 8.48 6.63 -13.17
CA ARG A 27 8.49 5.20 -12.86
C ARG A 27 9.80 4.75 -12.20
N GLU A 28 10.92 5.31 -12.61
CA GLU A 28 12.26 4.98 -12.15
C GLU A 28 12.53 5.48 -10.72
N GLN A 29 11.65 6.35 -10.21
CA GLN A 29 11.76 6.95 -8.88
C GLN A 29 10.90 6.22 -7.83
N ILE A 30 10.21 5.15 -8.21
CA ILE A 30 9.36 4.36 -7.31
C ILE A 30 10.21 3.31 -6.62
N GLY A 31 10.29 3.37 -5.29
CA GLY A 31 10.95 2.34 -4.48
C GLY A 31 10.24 0.98 -4.55
N THR A 32 11.04 -0.10 -4.56
CA THR A 32 10.52 -1.47 -4.45
C THR A 32 10.04 -1.80 -3.03
N LEU A 33 9.01 -2.65 -2.93
CA LEU A 33 8.55 -3.23 -1.67
C LEU A 33 8.77 -4.74 -1.63
N GLU A 34 9.58 -5.28 -2.56
CA GLU A 34 9.91 -6.69 -2.63
C GLU A 34 10.47 -7.20 -1.30
N GLY A 35 9.92 -8.31 -0.83
CA GLY A 35 10.31 -8.94 0.43
C GLY A 35 9.83 -8.21 1.70
N VAL A 36 9.09 -7.10 1.59
CA VAL A 36 8.54 -6.38 2.75
C VAL A 36 7.17 -6.95 3.11
N SER A 37 7.02 -7.48 4.32
CA SER A 37 5.74 -7.98 4.81
C SER A 37 4.76 -6.85 5.17
N LEU A 38 3.45 -7.14 5.17
CA LEU A 38 2.43 -6.19 5.62
C LEU A 38 2.69 -5.72 7.07
N ALA A 39 3.16 -6.61 7.94
CA ALA A 39 3.52 -6.27 9.32
C ALA A 39 4.65 -5.24 9.37
N GLU A 40 5.67 -5.38 8.54
CA GLU A 40 6.76 -4.40 8.43
C GLU A 40 6.26 -3.06 7.88
N MET A 41 5.32 -3.05 6.92
CA MET A 41 4.74 -1.78 6.44
C MET A 41 3.98 -1.04 7.53
N LEU A 42 3.23 -1.75 8.38
CA LEU A 42 2.51 -1.17 9.53
C LEU A 42 3.46 -0.74 10.65
N GLU A 43 4.53 -1.51 10.91
CA GLU A 43 5.60 -1.12 11.85
C GLU A 43 6.30 0.16 11.36
N ALA A 44 6.64 0.24 10.07
CA ALA A 44 7.28 1.40 9.46
C ALA A 44 6.43 2.67 9.64
N LYS A 45 5.12 2.58 9.39
CA LYS A 45 4.17 3.70 9.65
C LYS A 45 4.23 4.14 11.12
N SER A 46 4.20 3.19 12.05
CA SER A 46 4.22 3.48 13.48
C SER A 46 5.52 4.17 13.91
N ILE A 47 6.66 3.73 13.39
CA ILE A 47 7.97 4.34 13.65
C ILE A 47 8.03 5.77 13.11
N VAL A 48 7.59 6.01 11.87
CA VAL A 48 7.60 7.35 11.26
C VAL A 48 6.63 8.30 11.97
N LEU A 49 5.45 7.83 12.39
CA LEU A 49 4.52 8.62 13.20
C LEU A 49 5.14 9.02 14.55
N ALA A 50 5.78 8.09 15.26
CA ALA A 50 6.46 8.39 16.51
C ALA A 50 7.60 9.40 16.31
N GLY A 51 8.36 9.29 15.20
CA GLY A 51 9.40 10.25 14.83
C GLY A 51 8.85 11.65 14.55
N ASN A 52 7.73 11.73 13.83
CA ASN A 52 7.02 12.98 13.55
C ASN A 52 6.52 13.64 14.85
N ASP A 53 5.95 12.87 15.77
CA ASP A 53 5.44 13.39 17.04
C ASP A 53 6.58 13.85 17.95
N ALA A 54 7.68 13.10 18.02
CA ALA A 54 8.88 13.54 18.73
C ALA A 54 9.47 14.84 18.16
N ALA A 55 9.45 15.02 16.83
CA ALA A 55 9.87 16.27 16.19
C ALA A 55 8.96 17.45 16.56
N LYS A 56 7.64 17.26 16.59
CA LYS A 56 6.67 18.28 17.05
C LYS A 56 6.90 18.65 18.51
N GLU A 57 7.13 17.68 19.39
CA GLU A 57 7.39 17.97 20.80
C GLU A 57 8.69 18.76 21.00
N ARG A 58 9.77 18.41 20.29
CA ARG A 58 11.01 19.21 20.31
C ARG A 58 10.77 20.64 19.84
N GLN A 59 10.00 20.84 18.77
CA GLN A 59 9.67 22.18 18.27
C GLN A 59 8.96 23.04 19.31
N LYS A 60 8.05 22.44 20.11
CA LYS A 60 7.33 23.17 21.16
C LYS A 60 8.26 23.68 22.27
N VAL A 61 9.32 22.93 22.56
CA VAL A 61 10.28 23.25 23.65
C VAL A 61 11.37 24.20 23.16
N GLU A 62 11.97 23.90 22.02
CA GLU A 62 13.20 24.56 21.53
C GLU A 62 12.91 25.65 20.48
N GLY A 63 11.69 25.69 19.93
CA GLY A 63 11.34 26.55 18.80
C GLY A 63 11.92 26.07 17.47
N GLY A 64 11.79 26.88 16.42
CA GLY A 64 12.41 26.63 15.10
C GLY A 64 11.54 25.88 14.08
N SER A 65 12.15 25.50 12.95
CA SER A 65 11.52 24.73 11.87
C SER A 65 11.76 23.23 12.06
N ILE A 66 10.75 22.42 11.68
CA ILE A 66 10.86 20.96 11.67
C ILE A 66 10.49 20.40 10.30
N SER A 67 11.05 19.23 9.99
CA SER A 67 10.62 18.40 8.87
C SER A 67 9.72 17.29 9.40
N ILE A 68 8.62 17.03 8.70
CA ILE A 68 7.66 15.96 9.02
C ILE A 68 7.52 15.10 7.78
N SER A 69 7.63 13.78 7.95
CA SER A 69 7.44 12.82 6.88
C SER A 69 5.95 12.55 6.66
N VAL A 70 5.52 12.46 5.41
CA VAL A 70 4.15 12.06 5.06
C VAL A 70 3.96 10.57 5.38
N THR A 71 2.89 10.23 6.10
CA THR A 71 2.54 8.85 6.46
C THR A 71 1.30 8.38 5.71
N PRO A 72 1.34 7.24 5.00
CA PRO A 72 0.19 6.70 4.30
C PRO A 72 -0.90 6.23 5.26
N ASP A 73 -2.15 6.29 4.79
CA ASP A 73 -3.27 5.63 5.45
C ASP A 73 -3.18 4.10 5.31
N ASP A 74 -3.82 3.35 6.21
CA ASP A 74 -3.81 1.88 6.18
C ASP A 74 -4.38 1.33 4.88
N ARG A 75 -5.33 2.04 4.25
CA ARG A 75 -5.86 1.64 2.95
C ARG A 75 -4.84 1.73 1.82
N LEU A 76 -3.98 2.75 1.86
CA LEU A 76 -2.90 2.89 0.88
C LEU A 76 -1.82 1.83 1.11
N ILE A 77 -1.51 1.52 2.37
CA ILE A 77 -0.61 0.41 2.72
C ILE A 77 -1.15 -0.92 2.18
N ALA A 78 -2.43 -1.21 2.43
CA ALA A 78 -3.07 -2.43 1.95
C ALA A 78 -3.07 -2.51 0.41
N ALA A 79 -3.34 -1.39 -0.28
CA ALA A 79 -3.29 -1.35 -1.75
C ALA A 79 -1.87 -1.56 -2.28
N ALA A 80 -0.86 -0.93 -1.67
CA ALA A 80 0.54 -1.12 -2.06
C ALA A 80 1.00 -2.57 -1.84
N TYR A 81 0.62 -3.18 -0.72
CA TYR A 81 0.89 -4.58 -0.44
C TYR A 81 0.21 -5.51 -1.45
N ALA A 82 -1.06 -5.26 -1.77
CA ALA A 82 -1.80 -6.05 -2.76
C ALA A 82 -1.12 -5.99 -4.13
N LEU A 83 -0.75 -4.79 -4.60
CA LEU A 83 -0.10 -4.59 -5.90
C LEU A 83 1.29 -5.22 -5.99
N GLU A 84 2.03 -5.31 -4.88
CA GLU A 84 3.38 -5.87 -4.87
C GLU A 84 3.37 -7.40 -4.79
N HIS A 85 2.45 -7.98 -4.01
CA HIS A 85 2.52 -9.39 -3.62
C HIS A 85 1.47 -10.29 -4.26
N TYR A 86 0.44 -9.72 -4.88
CA TYR A 86 -0.63 -10.49 -5.52
C TYR A 86 -0.63 -10.23 -7.01
N HIS A 87 -0.73 -11.31 -7.77
CA HIS A 87 -1.05 -11.21 -9.19
C HIS A 87 -2.53 -10.87 -9.32
N PRO A 88 -2.91 -9.96 -10.22
CA PRO A 88 -4.30 -9.77 -10.52
C PRO A 88 -4.92 -11.07 -11.05
N ASP A 89 -6.01 -11.47 -10.42
CA ASP A 89 -6.88 -12.53 -10.93
C ASP A 89 -8.35 -12.11 -10.76
N ASN A 90 -9.23 -12.83 -11.45
CA ASN A 90 -10.67 -12.63 -11.35
C ASN A 90 -11.32 -13.55 -10.30
N GLU A 91 -10.53 -14.14 -9.40
CA GLU A 91 -11.01 -14.97 -8.31
C GLU A 91 -11.64 -14.11 -7.22
N ALA A 92 -12.74 -14.62 -6.65
CA ALA A 92 -13.43 -13.92 -5.58
C ALA A 92 -12.62 -14.07 -4.27
N VAL A 93 -12.00 -12.97 -3.82
CA VAL A 93 -11.22 -12.96 -2.57
C VAL A 93 -12.13 -13.04 -1.34
N VAL A 94 -13.37 -12.53 -1.44
CA VAL A 94 -14.37 -12.59 -0.37
C VAL A 94 -15.74 -12.93 -0.94
N VAL A 95 -16.42 -13.88 -0.29
CA VAL A 95 -17.79 -14.30 -0.61
C VAL A 95 -18.70 -14.17 0.62
N ILE A 96 -19.95 -13.75 0.42
CA ILE A 96 -21.02 -13.94 1.40
C ILE A 96 -21.62 -15.33 1.17
N PRO A 97 -21.73 -16.18 2.19
CA PRO A 97 -22.50 -17.42 2.09
C PRO A 97 -23.99 -17.12 1.89
N THR A 98 -24.62 -17.81 0.94
CA THR A 98 -26.05 -17.71 0.61
C THR A 98 -26.71 -19.10 0.67
N THR A 99 -28.03 -19.16 0.83
CA THR A 99 -28.79 -20.42 0.78
C THR A 99 -29.60 -20.57 -0.52
N GLU A 100 -29.26 -19.80 -1.55
CA GLU A 100 -30.00 -19.76 -2.82
C GLU A 100 -29.46 -20.81 -3.79
N TRP A 101 -30.32 -21.67 -4.32
CA TRP A 101 -29.91 -22.63 -5.35
C TRP A 101 -29.77 -21.93 -6.72
N PRO A 102 -28.73 -22.20 -7.54
CA PRO A 102 -27.71 -23.25 -7.41
C PRO A 102 -26.40 -22.80 -6.74
N TYR A 103 -26.32 -21.58 -6.19
CA TYR A 103 -25.08 -21.01 -5.67
C TYR A 103 -25.19 -20.68 -4.17
N ASP A 104 -24.46 -21.42 -3.35
CA ASP A 104 -24.38 -21.24 -1.90
C ASP A 104 -23.47 -20.07 -1.47
N ARG A 105 -23.02 -19.25 -2.42
CA ARG A 105 -22.14 -18.12 -2.18
C ARG A 105 -22.33 -17.01 -3.21
N ARG A 106 -22.20 -15.77 -2.74
CA ARG A 106 -22.19 -14.55 -3.55
C ARG A 106 -20.86 -13.82 -3.37
N ALA A 107 -20.11 -13.62 -4.45
CA ALA A 107 -18.88 -12.82 -4.40
C ALA A 107 -19.19 -11.37 -4.02
N LEU A 108 -18.44 -10.83 -3.06
CA LEU A 108 -18.53 -9.44 -2.63
C LEU A 108 -17.56 -8.52 -3.37
N GLY A 109 -16.51 -9.07 -3.94
CA GLY A 109 -15.52 -8.32 -4.71
C GLY A 109 -14.70 -9.24 -5.59
N VAL A 110 -14.40 -8.76 -6.80
CA VAL A 110 -13.47 -9.35 -7.76
C VAL A 110 -12.38 -8.29 -7.98
N VAL A 111 -11.10 -8.65 -7.88
CA VAL A 111 -9.99 -7.71 -8.06
C VAL A 111 -9.53 -7.74 -9.52
N GLY A 112 -10.31 -7.15 -10.41
CA GLY A 112 -9.89 -6.97 -11.80
C GLY A 112 -8.94 -5.77 -11.95
N LEU A 113 -7.63 -5.99 -12.13
CA LEU A 113 -6.72 -4.96 -12.65
C LEU A 113 -6.69 -5.07 -14.19
N GLU A 114 -7.79 -4.67 -14.83
CA GLU A 114 -8.03 -4.66 -16.30
C GLU A 114 -7.97 -6.03 -17.01
N PRO A 115 -8.72 -6.20 -18.13
CA PRO A 115 -9.08 -7.52 -18.65
C PRO A 115 -7.86 -8.21 -19.26
N SER A 116 -7.74 -9.51 -19.00
CA SER A 116 -7.02 -10.39 -19.92
C SER A 116 -7.58 -10.13 -21.30
N ILE A 117 -6.76 -9.59 -22.20
CA ILE A 117 -7.05 -9.57 -23.63
C ILE A 117 -7.22 -11.05 -23.97
N ASP A 118 -8.46 -11.48 -24.22
CA ASP A 118 -8.73 -12.78 -24.80
C ASP A 118 -7.83 -12.90 -26.02
N GLU A 119 -6.92 -13.87 -26.00
CA GLU A 119 -6.11 -14.22 -27.15
C GLU A 119 -7.08 -14.46 -28.32
N GLU A 120 -7.06 -13.55 -29.30
CA GLU A 120 -7.76 -13.75 -30.56
C GLU A 120 -7.31 -15.10 -31.11
N VAL A 121 -8.20 -16.07 -31.01
CA VAL A 121 -8.07 -17.37 -31.66
C VAL A 121 -7.91 -17.09 -33.15
N THR A 122 -6.68 -17.25 -33.61
CA THR A 122 -6.29 -17.28 -35.01
C THR A 122 -7.28 -18.12 -35.80
N SER A 123 -7.96 -17.49 -36.76
CA SER A 123 -8.68 -18.15 -37.85
C SER A 123 -7.81 -18.22 -39.09
#